data_AF-A0A9P8W865-F1
#
_entry.id   AF-A0A9P8W865-F1
#
_cell.length_a   1.000
_cell.length_b   1.000
_cell.length_c   1.000
_cell.angle_alpha   90.00
_cell.angle_beta   90.00
_cell.angle_gamma   90.00
#
_symmetry.space_group_name_H-M   'P 1'
#
loop_
_entity.id
_entity.type
_entity.pdbx_description
1 polymer ?
#
loop_
_entity_poly.entity_id
_entity_poly.type
_entity_poly.pdbx_seq_one_letter_code
_entity_poly.pdbx_strand_id
1 'polypeptide(L)'
;MTVNRRIPPATATNGPKDNNGKASCVDNLVNEPSNKAARRLLHAGEVPSWYTHNSFVRTGYRPITGSVLRCFQSLGYFHNESVNIYSHLIPAVIAAVANFFIHLLFSSRYPSASWADQLVFHIYLSTSVLCFAISSTYHTMLCHSKALADLWVRFDYVAIVFQILGSFISGIYVSFYCEPALQRLYWAMIIMLGLLTGVIVVGPSSQSRRWRILRLCAFVLTGFSAFAPITHAMIVFPYGQLDKQAGLRYYYLEGTSTMAGVFFYATHFPESWAPKRFDLWGASHQLFHGCVVLGACFHFYGILSAFDWNYNNPRCPAGL
;
A
#
# COMPACT_ATOMS: atom_id res chain seq x y z
N MET A 1 37.33 -38.32 37.23
CA MET A 1 36.87 -39.68 37.51
C MET A 1 35.91 -39.61 38.69
N THR A 2 34.62 -39.66 38.43
CA THR A 2 33.59 -39.59 39.47
C THR A 2 32.55 -40.64 39.16
N VAL A 3 32.31 -41.48 40.16
CA VAL A 3 31.78 -42.84 40.07
C VAL A 3 30.25 -42.82 40.00
N ASN A 4 29.73 -43.59 39.05
CA ASN A 4 28.32 -43.95 38.88
C ASN A 4 27.77 -44.66 40.14
N ARG A 5 26.70 -44.13 40.75
CA ARG A 5 25.86 -44.88 41.69
C ARG A 5 24.51 -45.21 41.03
N ARG A 6 24.24 -46.51 40.92
CA ARG A 6 22.99 -47.10 40.42
C ARG A 6 21.85 -46.86 41.42
N ILE A 7 20.67 -46.54 40.88
CA ILE A 7 19.39 -46.41 41.59
C ILE A 7 18.71 -47.80 41.61
N PRO A 8 18.14 -48.26 42.74
CA PRO A 8 17.40 -49.53 42.81
C PRO A 8 15.96 -49.39 42.27
N PRO A 9 15.31 -50.48 41.81
CA PRO A 9 13.99 -50.41 41.21
C PRO A 9 12.88 -50.30 42.27
N ALA A 10 11.92 -49.42 42.00
CA ALA A 10 10.73 -49.24 42.83
C ALA A 10 9.71 -50.37 42.59
N THR A 11 9.20 -50.90 43.69
CA THR A 11 8.17 -51.92 43.83
C THR A 11 6.82 -51.47 43.26
N ALA A 12 6.23 -52.31 42.42
CA ALA A 12 4.88 -52.13 41.89
C ALA A 12 3.84 -52.43 42.99
N THR A 13 2.96 -51.47 43.28
CA THR A 13 1.73 -51.69 44.05
C THR A 13 0.54 -51.72 43.08
N ASN A 14 -0.25 -52.79 43.17
CA ASN A 14 -1.39 -53.08 42.30
C ASN A 14 -2.57 -52.15 42.61
N GLY A 15 -3.00 -51.34 41.62
CA GLY A 15 -4.32 -50.70 41.61
C GLY A 15 -5.42 -51.63 41.06
N PRO A 16 -6.70 -51.33 41.31
CA PRO A 16 -7.81 -52.24 40.98
C PRO A 16 -7.97 -52.42 39.47
N LYS A 17 -8.20 -53.66 39.04
CA LYS A 17 -8.54 -54.01 37.66
C LYS A 17 -10.03 -53.76 37.42
N ASP A 18 -10.35 -52.83 36.53
CA ASP A 18 -11.67 -52.76 35.90
C ASP A 18 -11.72 -53.65 34.67
N ASN A 19 -12.69 -54.58 34.69
CA ASN A 19 -13.02 -55.49 33.60
C ASN A 19 -13.77 -54.74 32.50
N ASN A 20 -13.04 -54.08 31.60
CA ASN A 20 -13.40 -53.96 30.18
C ASN A 20 -12.25 -53.29 29.42
N GLY A 21 -11.54 -54.07 28.60
CA GLY A 21 -10.37 -53.62 27.84
C GLY A 21 -10.70 -52.64 26.71
N LYS A 22 -10.87 -51.36 27.05
CA LYS A 22 -10.73 -50.24 26.11
C LYS A 22 -9.94 -49.11 26.76
N ALA A 23 -8.80 -48.76 26.17
CA ALA A 23 -8.05 -47.57 26.51
C ALA A 23 -8.91 -46.34 26.19
N SER A 24 -9.35 -45.63 27.24
CA SER A 24 -9.95 -44.31 27.10
C SER A 24 -8.82 -43.29 26.96
N CYS A 25 -8.47 -42.95 25.72
CA CYS A 25 -7.73 -41.71 25.46
C CYS A 25 -8.59 -40.56 25.96
N VAL A 26 -8.15 -39.90 27.03
CA VAL A 26 -8.71 -38.61 27.44
C VAL A 26 -8.29 -37.62 26.37
N ASP A 27 -9.17 -37.39 25.40
CA ASP A 27 -9.08 -36.28 24.48
C ASP A 27 -9.09 -35.00 25.30
N ASN A 28 -7.93 -34.35 25.39
CA ASN A 28 -7.84 -32.95 25.76
C ASN A 28 -8.54 -32.16 24.65
N LEU A 29 -9.85 -32.00 24.79
CA LEU A 29 -10.63 -31.03 24.05
C LEU A 29 -10.00 -29.66 24.31
N VAL A 30 -9.19 -29.21 23.37
CA VAL A 30 -8.83 -27.80 23.22
C VAL A 30 -10.15 -27.07 23.09
N ASN A 31 -10.57 -26.40 24.17
CA ASN A 31 -11.72 -25.52 24.14
C ASN A 31 -11.46 -24.46 23.07
N GLU A 32 -12.12 -24.59 21.93
CA GLU A 32 -12.28 -23.51 20.96
C GLU A 32 -12.76 -22.28 21.74
N PRO A 33 -11.99 -21.16 21.73
CA PRO A 33 -12.40 -19.98 22.46
C PRO A 33 -13.75 -19.53 21.94
N SER A 34 -14.70 -19.21 22.83
CA SER A 34 -15.99 -18.67 22.43
C SER A 34 -15.81 -17.51 21.43
N ASN A 35 -16.71 -17.36 20.46
CA ASN A 35 -16.68 -16.29 19.45
C ASN A 35 -16.48 -14.87 20.03
N LYS A 36 -16.78 -14.64 21.32
CA LYS A 36 -16.48 -13.39 22.04
C LYS A 36 -15.00 -13.24 22.41
N ALA A 37 -14.31 -14.30 22.82
CA ALA A 37 -12.88 -14.29 23.10
C ALA A 37 -12.05 -14.08 21.82
N ALA A 38 -12.52 -14.60 20.68
CA ALA A 38 -11.89 -14.42 19.37
C ALA A 38 -11.98 -12.98 18.81
N ARG A 39 -12.89 -12.14 19.33
CA ARG A 39 -13.12 -10.76 18.88
C ARG A 39 -12.68 -9.70 19.88
N ARG A 40 -12.04 -10.08 20.99
CA ARG A 40 -11.49 -9.14 21.95
C ARG A 40 -10.33 -8.37 21.31
N LEU A 41 -10.45 -7.06 21.22
CA LEU A 41 -9.35 -6.18 20.85
C LEU A 41 -8.38 -6.00 22.02
N LEU A 42 -7.10 -5.84 21.69
CA LEU A 42 -5.99 -5.83 22.62
C LEU A 42 -5.38 -4.43 22.75
N HIS A 43 -4.74 -4.21 23.88
CA HIS A 43 -3.85 -3.07 24.09
C HIS A 43 -2.48 -3.32 23.48
N ALA A 44 -1.75 -2.24 23.16
CA ALA A 44 -0.40 -2.31 22.58
C ALA A 44 0.59 -3.14 23.44
N GLY A 45 0.40 -3.19 24.76
CA GLY A 45 1.23 -4.00 25.67
C GLY A 45 0.93 -5.50 25.64
N GLU A 46 -0.16 -5.92 24.99
CA GLU A 46 -0.59 -7.32 24.91
C GLU A 46 -0.23 -7.97 23.56
N VAL A 47 0.29 -7.19 22.60
CA VAL A 47 0.72 -7.67 21.28
C VAL A 47 2.24 -7.61 21.14
N PRO A 48 2.83 -8.41 20.25
CA PRO A 48 4.27 -8.37 20.02
C PRO A 48 4.77 -7.00 19.53
N SER A 49 5.99 -6.63 19.92
CA SER A 49 6.58 -5.34 19.57
C SER A 49 6.74 -5.07 18.06
N TRP A 50 6.82 -6.13 17.26
CA TRP A 50 6.85 -6.01 15.79
C TRP A 50 5.50 -5.57 15.21
N TYR A 51 4.39 -5.75 15.92
CA TYR A 51 3.06 -5.33 15.47
C TYR A 51 2.78 -3.85 15.86
N THR A 52 3.45 -3.34 16.90
CA THR A 52 3.31 -1.96 17.38
C THR A 52 4.32 -1.02 16.72
N HIS A 53 4.13 -0.69 15.44
CA HIS A 53 5.04 0.21 14.72
C HIS A 53 4.91 1.68 15.13
N ASN A 54 3.69 2.10 15.50
CA ASN A 54 3.38 3.43 15.99
C ASN A 54 3.23 3.39 17.51
N SER A 55 4.11 4.09 18.24
CA SER A 55 4.08 4.12 19.71
C SER A 55 2.92 4.93 20.28
N PHE A 56 2.19 5.70 19.47
CA PHE A 56 1.09 6.55 19.93
C PHE A 56 -0.27 5.85 19.90
N VAL A 57 -0.42 4.82 19.05
CA VAL A 57 -1.62 3.96 19.02
C VAL A 57 -1.52 2.93 20.14
N ARG A 58 -2.52 2.89 21.04
CA ARG A 58 -2.44 2.09 22.29
C ARG A 58 -3.49 1.01 22.42
N THR A 59 -4.54 1.04 21.62
CA THR A 59 -5.72 0.17 21.72
C THR A 59 -6.19 -0.28 20.34
N GLY A 60 -7.17 -1.19 20.32
CA GLY A 60 -7.83 -1.60 19.08
C GLY A 60 -7.07 -2.63 18.26
N TYR A 61 -6.02 -3.26 18.81
CA TYR A 61 -5.23 -4.26 18.10
C TYR A 61 -5.98 -5.59 18.01
N ARG A 62 -5.88 -6.26 16.86
CA ARG A 62 -6.39 -7.63 16.72
C ARG A 62 -5.44 -8.63 17.39
N PRO A 63 -5.93 -9.75 17.94
CA PRO A 63 -5.05 -10.84 18.36
C PRO A 63 -4.25 -11.41 17.20
N ILE A 64 -3.07 -11.97 17.47
CA ILE A 64 -2.31 -12.72 16.47
C ILE A 64 -3.07 -14.00 16.13
N THR A 65 -3.49 -14.16 14.88
CA THR A 65 -4.47 -15.18 14.50
C THR A 65 -3.83 -16.46 13.98
N GLY A 66 -2.65 -16.37 13.35
CA GLY A 66 -2.04 -17.46 12.59
C GLY A 66 -2.91 -18.03 11.46
N SER A 67 -3.99 -17.35 11.08
CA SER A 67 -5.01 -17.85 10.17
C SER A 67 -5.43 -16.76 9.19
N VAL A 68 -5.18 -17.00 7.90
CA VAL A 68 -5.60 -16.13 6.79
C VAL A 68 -7.10 -15.86 6.85
N LEU A 69 -7.90 -16.91 7.07
CA LEU A 69 -9.35 -16.78 7.17
C LEU A 69 -9.77 -15.82 8.29
N ARG A 70 -9.16 -15.94 9.49
CA ARG A 70 -9.46 -15.03 10.61
C ARG A 70 -9.02 -13.58 10.32
N CYS A 71 -7.93 -13.38 9.57
CA CYS A 71 -7.55 -12.05 9.09
C CYS A 71 -8.62 -11.44 8.18
N PHE A 72 -9.15 -12.18 7.20
CA PHE A 72 -10.22 -11.68 6.32
C PHE A 72 -11.57 -11.54 7.04
N GLN A 73 -11.89 -12.41 8.00
CA GLN A 73 -13.07 -12.24 8.86
C GLN A 73 -13.01 -10.95 9.68
N SER A 74 -11.82 -10.39 9.92
CA SER A 74 -11.69 -9.11 10.62
C SER A 74 -12.24 -7.90 9.87
N LEU A 75 -12.45 -8.02 8.56
CA LEU A 75 -13.16 -7.00 7.77
C LEU A 75 -14.59 -6.77 8.29
N GLY A 76 -15.20 -7.78 8.93
CA GLY A 76 -16.55 -7.71 9.48
C GLY A 76 -16.68 -7.02 10.84
N TYR A 77 -15.60 -6.53 11.46
CA TYR A 77 -15.67 -5.79 12.72
C TYR A 77 -14.63 -4.66 12.80
N PHE A 78 -14.88 -3.71 13.69
CA PHE A 78 -14.10 -2.48 13.75
C PHE A 78 -12.87 -2.60 14.68
N HIS A 79 -11.72 -2.14 14.22
CA HIS A 79 -10.41 -2.22 14.90
C HIS A 79 -9.45 -1.13 14.38
N ASN A 80 -8.25 -1.00 14.96
CA ASN A 80 -7.31 0.08 14.64
C ASN A 80 -6.84 0.13 13.17
N GLU A 81 -6.79 -1.04 12.51
CA GLU A 81 -6.47 -1.14 11.08
C GLU A 81 -7.69 -0.97 10.13
N SER A 82 -8.94 -0.86 10.63
CA SER A 82 -10.12 -0.90 9.75
C SER A 82 -10.12 0.25 8.73
N VAL A 83 -9.84 1.48 9.17
CA VAL A 83 -9.79 2.63 8.27
C VAL A 83 -8.62 2.49 7.28
N ASN A 84 -7.45 2.01 7.71
CA ASN A 84 -6.31 1.77 6.81
C ASN A 84 -6.65 0.77 5.69
N ILE A 85 -7.40 -0.27 6.02
CA ILE A 85 -7.88 -1.28 5.05
C ILE A 85 -8.87 -0.62 4.08
N TYR A 86 -9.97 -0.06 4.58
CA TYR A 86 -11.05 0.43 3.72
C TYR A 86 -10.69 1.68 2.91
N SER A 87 -9.79 2.52 3.43
CA SER A 87 -9.31 3.71 2.73
C SER A 87 -8.55 3.36 1.44
N HIS A 88 -8.02 2.15 1.30
CA HIS A 88 -7.41 1.66 0.06
C HIS A 88 -8.26 0.58 -0.63
N LEU A 89 -9.00 -0.27 0.10
CA LEU A 89 -9.86 -1.29 -0.52
C LEU A 89 -10.92 -0.67 -1.44
N ILE A 90 -11.59 0.39 -0.98
CA ILE A 90 -12.65 1.06 -1.75
C ILE A 90 -12.07 1.70 -3.02
N PRO A 91 -11.00 2.53 -2.96
CA PRO A 91 -10.34 3.03 -4.16
C PRO A 91 -9.79 1.96 -5.09
N ALA A 92 -9.32 0.82 -4.59
CA ALA A 92 -8.87 -0.28 -5.44
C ALA A 92 -10.02 -0.83 -6.29
N VAL A 93 -11.20 -1.03 -5.69
CA VAL A 93 -12.40 -1.46 -6.41
C VAL A 93 -12.84 -0.40 -7.42
N ILE A 94 -12.87 0.88 -7.03
CA ILE A 94 -13.23 1.99 -7.93
C ILE A 94 -12.26 2.05 -9.11
N ALA A 95 -10.96 1.96 -8.87
CA ALA A 95 -9.95 1.97 -9.93
C ALA A 95 -10.07 0.75 -10.86
N ALA A 96 -10.39 -0.43 -10.33
CA ALA A 96 -10.61 -1.63 -11.14
C ALA A 96 -11.84 -1.51 -12.03
N VAL A 97 -12.95 -0.98 -11.48
CA VAL A 97 -14.16 -0.67 -12.24
C VAL A 97 -13.88 0.39 -13.30
N ALA A 98 -13.20 1.48 -12.95
CA ALA A 98 -12.80 2.50 -13.90
C ALA A 98 -11.92 1.93 -15.03
N ASN A 99 -10.98 1.05 -14.69
CA ASN A 99 -10.10 0.38 -15.66
C ASN A 99 -10.88 -0.51 -16.64
N PHE A 100 -11.92 -1.19 -16.17
CA PHE A 100 -12.80 -1.99 -17.02
C PHE A 100 -13.60 -1.12 -17.99
N PHE A 101 -14.09 0.04 -17.54
CA PHE A 101 -14.94 0.92 -18.33
C PHE A 101 -14.17 1.95 -19.19
N ILE A 102 -12.87 2.13 -18.99
CA ILE A 102 -12.09 3.15 -19.71
C ILE A 102 -12.11 2.93 -21.23
N HIS A 103 -12.14 1.68 -21.69
CA HIS A 103 -12.25 1.38 -23.12
C HIS A 103 -13.55 1.94 -23.72
N LEU A 104 -14.68 1.79 -23.01
CA LEU A 104 -15.96 2.34 -23.48
C LEU A 104 -15.95 3.87 -23.53
N LEU A 105 -15.30 4.52 -22.55
CA LEU A 105 -15.10 5.96 -22.56
C LEU A 105 -14.33 6.38 -23.82
N PHE A 106 -13.23 5.69 -24.14
CA PHE A 106 -12.42 6.00 -25.32
C PHE A 106 -13.16 5.73 -26.63
N SER A 107 -13.84 4.59 -26.77
CA SER A 107 -14.61 4.29 -27.97
C SER A 107 -15.72 5.31 -28.25
N SER A 108 -16.32 5.88 -27.19
CA SER A 108 -17.38 6.87 -27.30
C SER A 108 -16.86 8.30 -27.52
N ARG A 109 -15.90 8.73 -26.70
CA ARG A 109 -15.45 10.13 -26.65
C ARG A 109 -14.24 10.42 -27.54
N TYR A 110 -13.40 9.43 -27.79
CA TYR A 110 -12.13 9.56 -28.52
C TYR A 110 -11.98 8.47 -29.60
N PRO A 111 -12.91 8.38 -30.57
CA PRO A 111 -12.93 7.28 -31.55
C PRO A 111 -11.67 7.22 -32.44
N SER A 112 -10.93 8.32 -32.55
CA SER A 112 -9.68 8.40 -33.31
C SER A 112 -8.42 8.22 -32.45
N ALA A 113 -8.56 7.96 -31.15
CA ALA A 113 -7.42 7.72 -30.28
C ALA A 113 -6.73 6.40 -30.65
N SER A 114 -5.40 6.42 -30.61
CA SER A 114 -4.56 5.24 -30.81
C SER A 114 -4.70 4.24 -29.64
N TRP A 115 -4.18 3.03 -29.84
CA TRP A 115 -4.10 2.04 -28.76
C TRP A 115 -3.13 2.50 -27.65
N ALA A 116 -2.09 3.27 -27.99
CA ALA A 116 -1.12 3.80 -27.02
C ALA A 116 -1.79 4.83 -26.10
N ASP A 117 -2.66 5.68 -26.66
CA ASP A 117 -3.47 6.62 -25.90
C ASP A 117 -4.31 5.93 -24.84
N GLN A 118 -4.92 4.79 -25.19
CA GLN A 118 -5.70 3.98 -24.24
C GLN A 118 -4.81 3.26 -23.23
N LEU A 119 -3.67 2.73 -23.68
CA LEU A 119 -2.78 1.93 -22.85
C LEU A 119 -2.27 2.72 -21.64
N VAL A 120 -1.95 4.01 -21.79
CA VAL A 120 -1.41 4.78 -20.66
C VAL A 120 -2.41 4.93 -19.50
N PHE A 121 -3.71 5.01 -19.78
CA PHE A 121 -4.74 5.03 -18.75
C PHE A 121 -4.90 3.65 -18.10
N HIS A 122 -4.83 2.58 -18.89
CA HIS A 122 -4.84 1.22 -18.36
C HIS A 122 -3.63 0.94 -17.46
N ILE A 123 -2.44 1.40 -17.83
CA ILE A 123 -1.22 1.30 -17.00
C ILE A 123 -1.48 2.01 -15.68
N TYR A 124 -1.87 3.29 -15.72
CA TYR A 124 -2.09 4.09 -14.52
C TYR A 124 -3.14 3.50 -13.57
N LEU A 125 -4.29 3.09 -14.11
CA LEU A 125 -5.36 2.50 -13.32
C LEU A 125 -4.95 1.13 -12.76
N SER A 126 -4.23 0.31 -13.54
CA SER A 126 -3.75 -1.01 -13.08
C SER A 126 -2.72 -0.88 -11.96
N THR A 127 -1.78 0.08 -12.04
CA THR A 127 -0.85 0.35 -10.93
C THR A 127 -1.58 0.88 -9.71
N SER A 128 -2.65 1.68 -9.90
CA SER A 128 -3.47 2.20 -8.79
C SER A 128 -4.22 1.08 -8.08
N VAL A 129 -4.83 0.16 -8.85
CA VAL A 129 -5.44 -1.07 -8.32
C VAL A 129 -4.41 -1.88 -7.53
N LEU A 130 -3.24 -2.12 -8.11
CA LEU A 130 -2.17 -2.89 -7.48
C LEU A 130 -1.72 -2.26 -6.16
N CYS A 131 -1.45 -0.95 -6.15
CA CYS A 131 -1.04 -0.20 -4.97
C CYS A 131 -2.06 -0.30 -3.85
N PHE A 132 -3.31 0.03 -4.14
CA PHE A 132 -4.35 0.08 -3.12
C PHE A 132 -4.77 -1.32 -2.65
N ALA A 133 -4.87 -2.30 -3.54
CA ALA A 133 -5.23 -3.67 -3.18
C ALA A 133 -4.14 -4.35 -2.33
N ILE A 134 -2.87 -4.18 -2.69
CA ILE A 134 -1.75 -4.73 -1.90
C ILE A 134 -1.70 -4.07 -0.53
N SER A 135 -1.83 -2.74 -0.45
CA SER A 135 -1.84 -2.02 0.82
C SER A 135 -2.98 -2.45 1.74
N SER A 136 -4.21 -2.54 1.20
CA SER A 136 -5.37 -3.07 1.94
C SER A 136 -5.12 -4.51 2.42
N THR A 137 -4.52 -5.35 1.57
CA THR A 137 -4.20 -6.74 1.91
C THR A 137 -3.13 -6.81 3.01
N TYR A 138 -2.10 -5.97 2.96
CA TYR A 138 -1.09 -5.85 4.02
C TYR A 138 -1.75 -5.53 5.37
N HIS A 139 -2.56 -4.48 5.44
CA HIS A 139 -3.26 -4.12 6.67
C HIS A 139 -4.23 -5.20 7.13
N THR A 140 -4.87 -5.93 6.22
CA THR A 140 -5.72 -7.09 6.55
C THR A 140 -4.89 -8.22 7.18
N MET A 141 -3.75 -8.55 6.56
CA MET A 141 -2.87 -9.67 6.94
C MET A 141 -1.92 -9.37 8.10
N LEU A 142 -1.82 -8.11 8.54
CA LEU A 142 -0.89 -7.66 9.56
C LEU A 142 -0.99 -8.44 10.89
N CYS A 143 -2.19 -8.88 11.26
CA CYS A 143 -2.43 -9.68 12.48
C CYS A 143 -2.17 -11.19 12.32
N HIS A 144 -1.63 -11.65 11.19
CA HIS A 144 -1.43 -13.08 10.95
C HIS A 144 -0.23 -13.66 11.72
N SER A 145 0.98 -13.26 11.34
CA SER A 145 2.26 -13.68 11.92
C SER A 145 3.35 -12.71 11.48
N LYS A 146 4.48 -12.67 12.21
CA LYS A 146 5.60 -11.79 11.87
C LYS A 146 6.10 -11.99 10.43
N ALA A 147 6.21 -13.25 10.00
CA ALA A 147 6.71 -13.59 8.66
C ALA A 147 5.81 -13.04 7.54
N LEU A 148 4.48 -13.17 7.67
CA LEU A 148 3.54 -12.64 6.69
C LEU A 148 3.44 -11.12 6.75
N ALA A 149 3.50 -10.52 7.94
CA ALA A 149 3.57 -9.07 8.08
C ALA A 149 4.82 -8.48 7.38
N ASP A 150 5.99 -9.09 7.61
CA ASP A 150 7.26 -8.69 6.98
C ASP A 150 7.27 -8.91 5.45
N LEU A 151 6.53 -9.91 4.95
CA LEU A 151 6.40 -10.16 3.51
C LEU A 151 5.47 -9.12 2.86
N TRP A 152 4.28 -8.95 3.41
CA TRP A 152 3.26 -8.07 2.84
C TRP A 152 3.66 -6.60 2.89
N VAL A 153 4.41 -6.15 3.91
CA VAL A 153 4.93 -4.78 3.94
C VAL A 153 5.93 -4.51 2.81
N ARG A 154 6.68 -5.54 2.36
CA ARG A 154 7.59 -5.40 1.21
C ARG A 154 6.81 -5.30 -0.10
N PHE A 155 5.76 -6.10 -0.25
CA PHE A 155 4.86 -5.95 -1.40
C PHE A 155 4.23 -4.56 -1.42
N ASP A 156 3.81 -4.04 -0.27
CA ASP A 156 3.26 -2.68 -0.14
C ASP A 156 4.27 -1.61 -0.60
N TYR A 157 5.53 -1.71 -0.17
CA TYR A 157 6.58 -0.82 -0.66
C TYR A 157 6.82 -0.90 -2.17
N VAL A 158 6.83 -2.12 -2.74
CA VAL A 158 6.97 -2.32 -4.18
C VAL A 158 5.78 -1.74 -4.94
N ALA A 159 4.58 -1.86 -4.39
CA ALA A 159 3.37 -1.35 -5.01
C ALA A 159 3.37 0.19 -5.08
N ILE A 160 3.94 0.88 -4.08
CA ILE A 160 4.19 2.33 -4.13
C ILE A 160 5.14 2.68 -5.29
N VAL A 161 6.21 1.90 -5.52
CA VAL A 161 7.12 2.12 -6.65
C VAL A 161 6.39 1.97 -7.99
N PHE A 162 5.57 0.93 -8.15
CA PHE A 162 4.75 0.76 -9.35
C PHE A 162 3.77 1.90 -9.55
N GLN A 163 3.15 2.42 -8.49
CA GLN A 163 2.26 3.57 -8.60
C GLN A 163 3.00 4.82 -9.09
N ILE A 164 4.18 5.10 -8.54
CA ILE A 164 5.03 6.21 -9.00
C ILE A 164 5.38 6.03 -10.48
N LEU A 165 5.77 4.83 -10.91
CA LEU A 165 6.05 4.53 -12.32
C LEU A 165 4.81 4.76 -13.20
N GLY A 166 3.64 4.29 -12.79
CA GLY A 166 2.38 4.50 -13.50
C GLY A 166 2.02 5.97 -13.66
N SER A 167 2.17 6.77 -12.59
CA SER A 167 1.97 8.24 -12.64
C SER A 167 2.94 8.91 -13.61
N PHE A 168 4.23 8.57 -13.56
CA PHE A 168 5.20 9.18 -14.47
C PHE A 168 5.01 8.74 -15.91
N ILE A 169 4.74 7.46 -16.16
CA ILE A 169 4.55 6.94 -17.53
C ILE A 169 3.39 7.69 -18.21
N SER A 170 2.23 7.72 -17.56
CA SER A 170 1.04 8.39 -18.08
C SER A 170 1.19 9.91 -18.12
N GLY A 171 1.73 10.54 -17.06
CA GLY A 171 1.94 11.97 -17.01
C GLY A 171 2.94 12.50 -18.04
N ILE A 172 4.07 11.81 -18.23
CA ILE A 172 5.08 12.15 -19.26
C ILE A 172 4.47 12.00 -20.66
N TYR A 173 3.69 10.93 -20.89
CA TYR A 173 3.03 10.70 -22.17
C TYR A 173 2.18 11.89 -22.59
N VAL A 174 1.25 12.32 -21.73
CA VAL A 174 0.36 13.45 -22.07
C VAL A 174 1.10 14.79 -22.09
N SER A 175 2.10 14.99 -21.22
CA SER A 175 2.86 16.25 -21.15
C SER A 175 3.74 16.48 -22.37
N PHE A 176 4.32 15.41 -22.92
CA PHE A 176 5.20 15.41 -24.07
C PHE A 176 4.58 14.66 -25.25
N TYR A 177 3.25 14.78 -25.43
CA TYR A 177 2.47 13.99 -26.39
C TYR A 177 3.09 13.92 -27.79
N CYS A 178 3.55 15.07 -28.30
CA CYS A 178 4.19 15.18 -29.62
C CYS A 178 5.72 15.07 -29.61
N GLU A 179 6.35 14.81 -28.46
CA GLU A 179 7.80 14.82 -28.29
C GLU A 179 8.32 13.44 -27.84
N PRO A 180 8.30 12.40 -28.70
CA PRO A 180 8.60 11.02 -28.30
C PRO A 180 10.04 10.81 -27.81
N ALA A 181 10.98 11.66 -28.22
CA ALA A 181 12.34 11.64 -27.69
C ALA A 181 12.40 12.04 -26.21
N LEU A 182 11.62 13.04 -25.81
CA LEU A 182 11.52 13.48 -24.41
C LEU A 182 10.76 12.46 -23.56
N GLN A 183 9.73 11.83 -24.13
CA GLN A 183 9.05 10.71 -23.46
C GLN A 183 10.04 9.59 -23.09
N ARG A 184 10.81 9.10 -24.07
CA ARG A 184 11.81 8.04 -23.84
C ARG A 184 12.88 8.45 -22.83
N LEU A 185 13.38 9.68 -22.88
CA LEU A 185 14.36 10.21 -21.93
C LEU A 185 13.84 10.14 -20.48
N TYR A 186 12.64 10.67 -20.23
CA TYR A 186 12.09 10.74 -18.88
C TYR A 186 11.51 9.41 -18.39
N TRP A 187 11.03 8.55 -19.28
CA TRP A 187 10.69 7.17 -18.94
C TRP A 187 11.93 6.37 -18.52
N ALA A 188 13.04 6.49 -19.26
CA ALA A 188 14.29 5.84 -18.86
C ALA A 188 14.77 6.35 -17.50
N MET A 189 14.70 7.66 -17.25
CA MET A 189 15.03 8.26 -15.96
C MET A 189 14.19 7.65 -14.82
N ILE A 190 12.85 7.64 -14.94
CA ILE A 190 12.01 7.16 -13.84
C ILE A 190 12.11 5.65 -13.65
N ILE A 191 12.32 4.86 -14.70
CA ILE A 191 12.55 3.41 -14.59
C ILE A 191 13.83 3.17 -13.77
N MET A 192 14.92 3.89 -14.06
CA MET A 192 16.17 3.77 -13.32
C MET A 192 16.01 4.18 -11.84
N LEU A 193 15.34 5.30 -11.58
CA LEU A 193 15.09 5.76 -10.21
C LEU A 193 14.14 4.81 -9.45
N GLY A 194 13.13 4.27 -10.13
CA GLY A 194 12.20 3.28 -9.58
C GLY A 194 12.89 1.98 -9.21
N LEU A 195 13.79 1.47 -10.05
CA LEU A 195 14.62 0.30 -9.74
C LEU A 195 15.51 0.55 -8.51
N LEU A 196 16.18 1.71 -8.46
CA LEU A 196 17.01 2.08 -7.31
C LEU A 196 16.19 2.13 -6.01
N THR A 197 15.04 2.80 -6.04
CA THR A 197 14.14 2.88 -4.89
C THR A 197 13.61 1.50 -4.51
N GLY A 198 13.25 0.65 -5.47
CA GLY A 198 12.85 -0.74 -5.25
C GLY A 198 13.91 -1.54 -4.48
N VAL A 199 15.18 -1.45 -4.91
CA VAL A 199 16.31 -2.10 -4.22
C VAL A 199 16.45 -1.59 -2.78
N ILE A 200 16.35 -0.26 -2.58
CA ILE A 200 16.47 0.35 -1.26
C ILE A 200 15.35 -0.13 -0.32
N VAL A 201 14.09 -0.17 -0.78
CA VAL A 201 12.93 -0.43 0.09
C VAL A 201 12.67 -1.91 0.37
N VAL A 202 13.12 -2.80 -0.52
CA VAL A 202 13.00 -4.27 -0.36
C VAL A 202 14.24 -4.87 0.32
N GLY A 203 15.38 -4.18 0.27
CA GLY A 203 16.65 -4.65 0.83
C GLY A 203 16.51 -5.16 2.28
N PRO A 204 17.05 -6.35 2.62
CA PRO A 204 16.95 -6.88 3.99
C PRO A 204 17.53 -5.94 5.04
N SER A 205 18.63 -5.26 4.72
CA SER A 205 19.32 -4.31 5.59
C SER A 205 18.48 -3.07 5.91
N SER A 206 17.53 -2.70 5.04
CA SER A 206 16.71 -1.50 5.19
C SER A 206 15.39 -1.74 5.92
N GLN A 207 15.09 -2.97 6.38
CA GLN A 207 13.79 -3.29 6.99
C GLN A 207 13.65 -2.81 8.44
N SER A 208 14.76 -2.55 9.13
CA SER A 208 14.69 -2.12 10.53
C SER A 208 14.09 -0.71 10.68
N ARG A 209 13.57 -0.40 11.88
CA ARG A 209 12.99 0.92 12.19
C ARG A 209 13.98 2.07 11.98
N ARG A 210 15.28 1.81 12.14
CA ARG A 210 16.38 2.77 11.91
C ARG A 210 16.41 3.30 10.47
N TRP A 211 16.06 2.48 9.49
CA TRP A 211 16.11 2.84 8.07
C TRP A 211 14.78 3.34 7.52
N ARG A 212 13.78 3.56 8.38
CA ARG A 212 12.48 4.14 7.97
C ARG A 212 12.65 5.47 7.24
N ILE A 213 13.54 6.34 7.73
CA ILE A 213 13.84 7.63 7.11
C ILE A 213 14.45 7.43 5.73
N LEU A 214 15.39 6.49 5.56
CA LEU A 214 15.98 6.20 4.25
C LEU A 214 14.92 5.76 3.24
N ARG A 215 14.01 4.85 3.62
CA ARG A 215 12.91 4.40 2.74
C ARG A 215 11.99 5.56 2.38
N LEU A 216 11.61 6.39 3.35
CA LEU A 216 10.80 7.59 3.10
C LEU A 216 11.49 8.56 2.14
N CYS A 217 12.78 8.86 2.38
CA CYS A 217 13.56 9.72 1.51
C CYS A 217 13.66 9.16 0.09
N ALA A 218 13.82 7.85 -0.08
CA ALA A 218 13.86 7.23 -1.41
C ALA A 218 12.55 7.48 -2.18
N PHE A 219 11.38 7.23 -1.56
CA PHE A 219 10.09 7.52 -2.18
C PHE A 219 9.91 9.01 -2.50
N VAL A 220 10.22 9.90 -1.56
CA VAL A 220 10.06 11.35 -1.73
C VAL A 220 10.97 11.88 -2.84
N LEU A 221 12.23 11.45 -2.88
CA LEU A 221 13.19 11.88 -3.91
C LEU A 221 12.80 11.34 -5.30
N THR A 222 12.32 10.11 -5.40
CA THR A 222 11.77 9.60 -6.67
C THR A 222 10.57 10.42 -7.12
N GLY A 223 9.63 10.76 -6.22
CA GLY A 223 8.51 11.65 -6.53
C GLY A 223 8.95 13.05 -6.97
N PHE A 224 9.89 13.66 -6.25
CA PHE A 224 10.45 14.97 -6.58
C PHE A 224 11.24 15.00 -7.89
N SER A 225 11.65 13.84 -8.42
CA SER A 225 12.24 13.80 -9.76
C SER A 225 11.27 14.33 -10.85
N ALA A 226 9.96 14.43 -10.58
CA ALA A 226 8.95 15.04 -11.45
C ALA A 226 9.26 16.51 -11.78
N PHE A 227 9.98 17.23 -10.92
CA PHE A 227 10.40 18.59 -11.21
C PHE A 227 11.30 18.67 -12.45
N ALA A 228 12.06 17.63 -12.79
CA ALA A 228 12.92 17.62 -13.98
C ALA A 228 12.13 17.70 -15.30
N PRO A 229 11.19 16.78 -15.61
CA PRO A 229 10.35 16.90 -16.81
C PRO A 229 9.45 18.14 -16.78
N ILE A 230 8.89 18.51 -15.62
CA ILE A 230 8.02 19.68 -15.50
C ILE A 230 8.79 20.98 -15.81
N THR A 231 10.01 21.13 -15.29
CA THR A 231 10.86 22.29 -15.55
C THR A 231 11.29 22.34 -17.01
N HIS A 232 11.67 21.20 -17.59
CA HIS A 232 12.02 21.15 -19.01
C HIS A 232 10.82 21.53 -19.89
N ALA A 233 9.62 21.06 -19.57
CA ALA A 233 8.40 21.44 -20.27
C ALA A 233 8.11 22.94 -20.16
N MET A 234 8.35 23.57 -19.01
CA MET A 234 8.20 25.03 -18.84
C MET A 234 9.19 25.86 -19.66
N ILE A 235 10.36 25.31 -19.99
CA ILE A 235 11.36 25.98 -20.83
C ILE A 235 10.96 25.89 -22.32
N VAL A 236 10.39 24.75 -22.73
CA VAL A 236 10.11 24.47 -24.15
C VAL A 236 8.72 24.95 -24.58
N PHE A 237 7.74 24.97 -23.68
CA PHE A 237 6.36 25.32 -24.00
C PHE A 237 5.91 26.61 -23.31
N PRO A 238 5.16 27.49 -24.00
CA PRO A 238 4.48 28.60 -23.35
C PRO A 238 3.56 28.12 -22.24
N TYR A 239 3.58 28.78 -21.07
CA TYR A 239 2.84 28.32 -19.88
C TYR A 239 1.34 28.09 -20.14
N GLY A 240 0.69 28.99 -20.88
CA GLY A 240 -0.74 28.87 -21.19
C GLY A 240 -1.10 27.65 -22.03
N GLN A 241 -0.16 27.17 -22.86
CA GLN A 241 -0.28 25.90 -23.57
C GLN A 241 0.06 24.73 -22.63
N LEU A 242 1.18 24.83 -21.89
CA LEU A 242 1.66 23.78 -21.00
C LEU A 242 0.60 23.35 -19.97
N ASP A 243 -0.05 24.33 -19.31
CA ASP A 243 -1.04 24.04 -18.28
C ASP A 243 -2.19 23.19 -18.81
N LYS A 244 -2.62 23.44 -20.06
CA LYS A 244 -3.69 22.67 -20.70
C LYS A 244 -3.20 21.32 -21.23
N GLN A 245 -2.07 21.29 -21.93
CA GLN A 245 -1.57 20.08 -22.59
C GLN A 245 -1.02 19.03 -21.61
N ALA A 246 -0.52 19.46 -20.45
CA ALA A 246 0.05 18.58 -19.43
C ALA A 246 -0.87 18.40 -18.23
N GLY A 247 -1.94 19.22 -18.09
CA GLY A 247 -2.77 19.25 -16.89
C GLY A 247 -2.01 19.78 -15.67
N LEU A 248 -1.09 20.74 -15.86
CA LEU A 248 -0.09 21.16 -14.86
C LEU A 248 -0.71 21.55 -13.51
N ARG A 249 -1.85 22.24 -13.51
CA ARG A 249 -2.61 22.57 -12.29
C ARG A 249 -2.93 21.35 -11.41
N TYR A 250 -3.18 20.19 -12.02
CA TYR A 250 -3.51 18.97 -11.30
C TYR A 250 -2.27 18.34 -10.68
N TYR A 251 -1.08 18.51 -11.27
CA TYR A 251 0.19 18.12 -10.64
C TYR A 251 0.50 18.97 -9.41
N TYR A 252 0.12 20.26 -9.37
CA TYR A 252 0.24 21.06 -8.14
C TYR A 252 -0.68 20.55 -7.03
N LEU A 253 -1.91 20.14 -7.37
CA LEU A 253 -2.85 19.54 -6.42
C LEU A 253 -2.35 18.17 -5.93
N GLU A 254 -1.89 17.31 -6.85
CA GLU A 254 -1.29 16.01 -6.53
C GLU A 254 -0.07 16.17 -5.61
N GLY A 255 0.86 17.07 -5.95
CA GLY A 255 2.04 17.36 -5.16
C GLY A 255 1.70 17.87 -3.76
N THR A 256 0.73 18.79 -3.66
CA THR A 256 0.27 19.32 -2.36
C THR A 256 -0.36 18.22 -1.50
N SER A 257 -1.25 17.41 -2.08
CA SER A 257 -1.87 16.28 -1.38
C SER A 257 -0.82 15.27 -0.90
N THR A 258 0.12 14.92 -1.78
CA THR A 258 1.20 13.97 -1.46
C THR A 258 2.10 14.49 -0.34
N MET A 259 2.46 15.78 -0.36
CA MET A 259 3.26 16.40 0.71
C MET A 259 2.51 16.45 2.05
N ALA A 260 1.21 16.74 2.03
CA ALA A 260 0.38 16.64 3.23
C ALA A 260 0.37 15.20 3.79
N GLY A 261 0.26 14.19 2.92
CA GLY A 261 0.36 12.79 3.32
C GLY A 261 1.71 12.45 3.97
N VAL A 262 2.82 12.86 3.34
CA VAL A 262 4.18 12.65 3.88
C VAL A 262 4.32 13.32 5.25
N PHE A 263 3.76 14.52 5.43
CA PHE A 263 3.74 15.21 6.72
C PHE A 263 3.05 14.37 7.81
N PHE A 264 1.83 13.86 7.56
CA PHE A 264 1.13 13.02 8.53
C PHE A 264 1.91 11.73 8.83
N TYR A 265 2.41 11.04 7.80
CA TYR A 265 3.18 9.81 7.97
C TYR A 265 4.46 10.02 8.80
N ALA A 266 5.18 11.11 8.55
CA ALA A 266 6.45 11.40 9.21
C ALA A 266 6.27 11.84 10.67
N THR A 267 5.27 12.68 10.96
CA THR A 267 5.09 13.33 12.27
C THR A 267 4.22 12.54 13.24
N HIS A 268 3.47 11.53 12.74
CA HIS A 268 2.43 10.84 13.52
C HIS A 268 1.37 11.79 14.08
N PHE A 269 1.18 12.97 13.50
CA PHE A 269 0.11 13.86 13.88
C PHE A 269 -1.22 13.36 13.28
N PRO A 270 -2.33 13.33 14.03
CA PRO A 270 -2.53 13.93 15.37
C PRO A 270 -2.32 12.99 16.56
N GLU A 271 -2.10 11.69 16.36
CA GLU A 271 -1.97 10.74 17.47
C GLU A 271 -0.74 10.98 18.37
N SER A 272 0.31 11.59 17.83
CA SER A 272 1.48 12.03 18.60
C SER A 272 1.16 13.16 19.58
N TRP A 273 0.16 13.98 19.26
CA TRP A 273 -0.30 15.09 20.11
C TRP A 273 -1.30 14.63 21.16
N ALA A 274 -2.26 13.77 20.80
CA ALA A 274 -3.22 13.20 21.75
C ALA A 274 -3.32 11.67 21.61
N PRO A 275 -2.40 10.93 22.26
CA PRO A 275 -2.41 9.46 22.25
C PRO A 275 -3.75 8.90 22.74
N LYS A 276 -4.13 7.70 22.25
CA LYS A 276 -5.44 7.03 22.49
C LYS A 276 -6.65 7.65 21.80
N ARG A 277 -6.66 8.95 21.50
CA ARG A 277 -7.84 9.61 20.89
C ARG A 277 -8.06 9.19 19.44
N PHE A 278 -6.97 8.88 18.74
CA PHE A 278 -6.98 8.59 17.31
C PHE A 278 -6.66 7.12 17.00
N ASP A 279 -6.79 6.22 17.98
CA ASP A 279 -6.42 4.81 17.83
C ASP A 279 -7.29 4.06 16.79
N LEU A 280 -8.51 4.55 16.55
CA LEU A 280 -9.44 3.95 15.60
C LEU A 280 -9.74 4.85 14.39
N TRP A 281 -9.80 6.18 14.60
CA TRP A 281 -10.17 7.16 13.58
C TRP A 281 -9.23 8.36 13.61
N GLY A 282 -8.87 8.87 12.43
CA GLY A 282 -8.07 10.09 12.26
C GLY A 282 -6.59 9.92 12.58
N ALA A 283 -6.07 8.69 12.68
CA ALA A 283 -4.64 8.46 12.82
C ALA A 283 -3.87 8.94 11.58
N SER A 284 -2.61 9.32 11.75
CA SER A 284 -1.79 9.89 10.68
C SER A 284 -1.63 8.96 9.49
N HIS A 285 -1.58 7.65 9.71
CA HIS A 285 -1.49 6.66 8.63
C HIS A 285 -2.79 6.59 7.81
N GLN A 286 -3.94 6.80 8.45
CA GLN A 286 -5.25 6.87 7.79
C GLN A 286 -5.34 8.16 6.95
N LEU A 287 -4.88 9.28 7.49
CA LEU A 287 -4.80 10.56 6.78
C LEU A 287 -3.84 10.48 5.59
N PHE A 288 -2.69 9.82 5.78
CA PHE A 288 -1.74 9.52 4.71
C PHE A 288 -2.41 8.73 3.57
N HIS A 289 -3.12 7.64 3.87
CA HIS A 289 -3.88 6.90 2.85
C HIS A 289 -4.87 7.80 2.10
N GLY A 290 -5.63 8.63 2.82
CA GLY A 290 -6.55 9.59 2.20
C GLY A 290 -5.85 10.56 1.25
N CYS A 291 -4.71 11.13 1.66
CA CYS A 291 -3.90 12.02 0.83
C CYS A 291 -3.35 11.34 -0.42
N VAL A 292 -2.92 10.08 -0.33
CA VAL A 292 -2.43 9.29 -1.48
C VAL A 292 -3.56 9.04 -2.48
N VAL A 293 -4.76 8.67 -2.00
CA VAL A 293 -5.94 8.47 -2.86
C VAL A 293 -6.36 9.77 -3.54
N LEU A 294 -6.39 10.88 -2.81
CA LEU A 294 -6.68 12.20 -3.38
C LEU A 294 -5.65 12.60 -4.44
N GLY A 295 -4.37 12.35 -4.18
CA GLY A 295 -3.29 12.54 -5.15
C GLY A 295 -3.51 11.74 -6.43
N ALA A 296 -3.89 10.46 -6.29
CA ALA A 296 -4.23 9.62 -7.44
C ALA A 296 -5.46 10.13 -8.22
N CYS A 297 -6.49 10.63 -7.53
CA CYS A 297 -7.64 11.26 -8.20
C CYS A 297 -7.24 12.51 -8.99
N PHE A 298 -6.41 13.39 -8.40
CA PHE A 298 -5.89 14.56 -9.11
C PHE A 298 -5.05 14.17 -10.32
N HIS A 299 -4.19 13.17 -10.19
CA HIS A 299 -3.39 12.66 -11.29
C HIS A 299 -4.26 12.12 -12.43
N PHE A 300 -5.20 11.23 -12.13
CA PHE A 300 -6.11 10.65 -13.12
C PHE A 300 -6.91 11.72 -13.87
N TYR A 301 -7.48 12.67 -13.13
CA TYR A 301 -8.20 13.78 -13.74
C TYR A 301 -7.26 14.66 -14.57
N GLY A 302 -6.04 14.90 -14.09
CA GLY A 302 -5.00 15.66 -14.79
C GLY A 302 -4.65 15.06 -16.15
N ILE A 303 -4.34 13.77 -16.19
CA ILE A 303 -4.03 13.08 -17.46
C ILE A 303 -5.23 13.00 -18.39
N LEU A 304 -6.46 12.83 -17.87
CA LEU A 304 -7.67 12.82 -18.68
C LEU A 304 -7.96 14.19 -19.29
N SER A 305 -7.84 15.26 -18.48
CA SER A 305 -8.01 16.64 -18.94
C SER A 305 -6.95 17.05 -19.95
N ALA A 306 -5.70 16.64 -19.72
CA ALA A 306 -4.57 16.87 -20.63
C ALA A 306 -4.79 16.15 -21.96
N PHE A 307 -5.21 14.88 -21.91
CA PHE A 307 -5.51 14.10 -23.10
C PHE A 307 -6.67 14.68 -23.91
N ASP A 308 -7.78 15.06 -23.25
CA ASP A 308 -8.91 15.72 -23.92
C ASP A 308 -8.47 17.00 -24.66
N TRP A 309 -7.59 17.80 -24.06
CA TRP A 309 -7.03 18.98 -24.73
C TRP A 309 -6.16 18.61 -25.92
N ASN A 310 -5.23 17.67 -25.77
CA ASN A 310 -4.33 17.24 -26.85
C ASN A 310 -5.10 16.61 -28.02
N TYR A 311 -6.14 15.83 -27.74
CA TYR A 311 -7.01 15.21 -28.74
C TYR A 311 -7.74 16.26 -29.58
N ASN A 312 -8.25 17.32 -28.94
CA ASN A 312 -8.99 18.40 -29.60
C ASN A 312 -8.09 19.48 -30.21
N ASN A 313 -6.79 19.52 -29.86
CA ASN A 313 -5.83 20.53 -30.31
C ASN A 313 -4.52 19.85 -30.80
N PRO A 314 -4.59 18.99 -31.83
CA PRO A 314 -3.44 18.19 -32.24
C PRO A 314 -2.32 19.08 -32.78
N ARG A 315 -1.11 18.92 -32.22
CA ARG A 315 0.13 19.46 -32.80
C ARG A 315 0.86 18.44 -33.69
N CYS A 316 0.45 17.18 -33.63
CA CYS A 316 1.05 16.04 -34.32
C CYS A 316 -0.03 14.98 -34.61
N PRO A 317 0.23 14.00 -35.50
CA PRO A 317 -0.67 12.87 -35.72
C PRO A 317 -0.86 12.01 -34.46
N ALA A 318 -2.02 11.36 -34.34
CA ALA A 318 -2.30 10.44 -33.22
C ALA A 318 -1.41 9.18 -33.29
N GLY A 319 -0.89 8.74 -32.14
CA GLY A 319 -0.18 7.46 -32.01
C GLY A 319 1.30 7.42 -32.41
N LEU A 320 2.03 8.53 -32.23
CA LEU A 320 3.50 8.59 -32.36
C LEU A 320 4.25 7.86 -31.23
#